data_AF-A0A382GGL4-F1
#
_entry.id   AF-A0A382GGL4-F1
#
_cell.length_a   1.000
_cell.length_b   1.000
_cell.length_c   1.000
_cell.angle_alpha   90.00
_cell.angle_beta   90.00
_cell.angle_gamma   90.00
#
_symmetry.space_group_name_H-M   'P 1'
#
loop_
_entity.id
_entity.type
_entity.pdbx_description
1 polymer ?
#
loop_
_entity_poly.entity_id
_entity_poly.type
_entity_poly.pdbx_seq_one_letter_code
_entity_poly.pdbx_strand_id
1 'polypeptide(L)'
;MDSASAEQYGELFTTMSFQLQETAQMRVIDPQEVLEVVSQYVDLGDPERDLPERDVIIGIGQELGADYVMYGSTKVGEFGSILTGKILSVKSGGTISTIQINILDVVNALAAESNIASWAIIGADPPIELMRNRRNLFPKHPSNIKEEKTPLGALWRSTVAPGWGQFYSNK
;
A
#
# COMPACT_ATOMS: atom_id res chain seq x y z
N MET A 1 0.94 -15.26 -4.90
CA MET A 1 0.86 -14.98 -3.45
C MET A 1 0.70 -16.34 -2.78
N ASP A 2 1.46 -16.69 -1.73
CA ASP A 2 1.16 -17.94 -1.04
C ASP A 2 -0.19 -17.83 -0.29
N SER A 3 -0.85 -18.96 -0.07
CA SER A 3 -2.19 -18.99 0.53
C SER A 3 -2.21 -18.42 1.95
N ALA A 4 -1.12 -18.62 2.71
CA ALA A 4 -0.96 -18.11 4.06
C ALA A 4 -0.95 -16.57 4.11
N SER A 5 -0.28 -15.92 3.15
CA SER A 5 -0.28 -14.47 3.04
C SER A 5 -1.66 -13.93 2.66
N ALA A 6 -2.37 -14.60 1.75
CA ALA A 6 -3.71 -14.20 1.33
C ALA A 6 -4.72 -14.20 2.49
N GLU A 7 -4.71 -15.27 3.30
CA GLU A 7 -5.53 -15.39 4.50
C GLU A 7 -5.20 -14.27 5.50
N GLN A 8 -3.92 -14.06 5.79
CA GLN A 8 -3.47 -13.06 6.76
C GLN A 8 -3.85 -11.62 6.35
N TYR A 9 -3.77 -11.28 5.06
CA TYR A 9 -4.19 -9.95 4.58
C TYR A 9 -5.72 -9.80 4.52
N GLY A 10 -6.46 -10.87 4.25
CA GLY A 10 -7.92 -10.89 4.35
C GLY A 10 -8.40 -10.57 5.76
N GLU A 11 -7.77 -11.16 6.77
CA GLU A 11 -8.06 -10.90 8.19
C GLU A 11 -7.87 -9.43 8.59
N LEU A 12 -6.94 -8.70 7.95
CA LEU A 12 -6.74 -7.28 8.23
C LEU A 12 -7.95 -6.45 7.85
N PHE A 13 -8.53 -6.66 6.66
CA PHE A 13 -9.73 -5.93 6.24
C PHE A 13 -10.94 -6.28 7.14
N THR A 14 -11.07 -7.54 7.53
CA THR A 14 -12.10 -7.98 8.49
C THR A 14 -11.92 -7.29 9.85
N THR A 15 -10.68 -7.22 10.35
CA THR A 15 -10.37 -6.52 11.60
C THR A 15 -10.70 -5.04 11.49
N MET A 16 -10.36 -4.39 10.37
CA MET A 16 -10.71 -2.99 10.13
C MET A 16 -12.23 -2.77 10.13
N SER A 17 -13.00 -3.66 9.51
CA SER A 17 -14.47 -3.55 9.57
C SER A 17 -14.99 -3.68 10.99
N PHE A 18 -14.49 -4.62 11.81
CA PHE A 18 -14.90 -4.71 13.21
C PHE A 18 -14.57 -3.44 14.01
N GLN A 19 -13.39 -2.85 13.81
CA GLN A 19 -13.06 -1.57 14.46
C GLN A 19 -13.99 -0.42 14.05
N LEU A 20 -14.44 -0.40 12.78
CA LEU A 20 -15.42 0.60 12.32
C LEU A 20 -16.80 0.39 12.95
N GLN A 21 -17.19 -0.87 13.17
CA GLN A 21 -18.46 -1.23 13.81
C GLN A 21 -18.55 -0.79 15.29
N GLU A 22 -17.41 -0.71 15.99
CA GLU A 22 -17.35 -0.18 17.36
C GLU A 22 -17.63 1.34 17.42
N THR A 23 -17.61 2.03 16.28
CA THR A 23 -17.94 3.45 16.21
C THR A 23 -19.44 3.67 16.03
N ALA A 24 -19.99 4.74 16.62
CA ALA A 24 -21.38 5.15 16.38
C ALA A 24 -21.64 5.67 14.95
N GLN A 25 -20.63 5.71 14.09
CA GLN A 25 -20.69 6.33 12.77
C GLN A 25 -20.96 5.33 11.65
N MET A 26 -20.66 4.04 11.86
CA MET A 26 -20.81 3.01 10.83
C MET A 26 -21.52 1.78 11.37
N ARG A 27 -22.35 1.19 10.52
CA ARG A 27 -22.90 -0.15 10.73
C ARG A 27 -22.32 -1.06 9.65
N VAL A 28 -21.68 -2.13 10.08
CA VAL A 28 -21.13 -3.15 9.18
C VAL A 28 -22.21 -4.19 8.89
N ILE A 29 -22.32 -4.57 7.61
CA ILE A 29 -23.24 -5.61 7.14
C ILE A 29 -22.66 -6.98 7.52
N ASP A 30 -23.53 -7.95 7.75
CA ASP A 30 -23.10 -9.29 8.15
C ASP A 30 -22.11 -9.88 7.12
N PRO A 31 -20.91 -10.32 7.53
CA PRO A 31 -19.94 -10.90 6.61
C PRO A 31 -20.46 -12.09 5.80
N GLN A 32 -21.41 -12.87 6.34
CA GLN A 32 -22.01 -14.00 5.62
C GLN A 32 -22.89 -13.51 4.46
N GLU A 33 -23.68 -12.46 4.69
CA GLU A 33 -24.52 -11.82 3.66
C GLU A 33 -23.63 -11.21 2.56
N VAL A 34 -22.56 -10.51 2.95
CA VAL A 34 -21.58 -9.98 2.00
C VAL A 34 -20.95 -11.10 1.17
N LEU A 35 -20.55 -12.20 1.81
CA LEU A 35 -19.92 -13.33 1.13
C LEU A 35 -20.86 -13.97 0.10
N GLU A 36 -22.13 -14.16 0.46
CA GLU A 36 -23.15 -14.71 -0.43
C GLU A 36 -23.29 -13.85 -1.69
N VAL A 37 -23.47 -12.53 -1.53
CA VAL A 37 -23.61 -11.62 -2.68
C VAL A 37 -22.33 -11.57 -3.50
N VAL A 38 -21.16 -11.35 -2.88
CA VAL A 38 -19.87 -11.26 -3.59
C VAL A 38 -19.58 -12.52 -4.40
N SER A 39 -19.91 -13.71 -3.88
CA SER A 39 -19.70 -14.98 -4.56
C SER A 39 -20.49 -15.15 -5.87
N GLN A 40 -21.54 -14.34 -6.08
CA GLN A 40 -22.29 -14.33 -7.34
C GLN A 40 -21.55 -13.58 -8.46
N TYR A 41 -20.66 -12.66 -8.10
CA TYR A 41 -19.93 -11.80 -9.03
C TYR A 41 -18.46 -12.21 -9.18
N VAL A 42 -17.90 -12.90 -8.18
CA VAL A 42 -16.47 -13.18 -8.09
C VAL A 42 -16.26 -14.65 -7.72
N ASP A 43 -15.43 -15.34 -8.48
CA ASP A 43 -14.97 -16.68 -8.11
C ASP A 43 -13.98 -16.58 -6.94
N LEU A 44 -14.49 -16.87 -5.74
CA LEU A 44 -13.69 -16.83 -4.52
C LEU A 44 -12.71 -18.01 -4.40
N GLY A 45 -12.84 -19.03 -5.26
CA GLY A 45 -11.93 -20.17 -5.37
C GLY A 45 -10.64 -19.86 -6.14
N ASP A 46 -10.60 -18.77 -6.91
CA ASP A 46 -9.41 -18.34 -7.65
C ASP A 46 -8.48 -17.47 -6.76
N PRO A 47 -7.26 -17.93 -6.45
CA PRO A 47 -6.28 -17.16 -5.69
C PRO A 47 -5.58 -16.06 -6.50
N GLU A 48 -5.67 -16.08 -7.83
CA GLU A 48 -5.08 -15.07 -8.73
C GLU A 48 -6.11 -14.05 -9.22
N ARG A 49 -7.33 -14.07 -8.67
CA ARG A 49 -8.41 -13.17 -9.07
C ARG A 49 -8.02 -11.70 -8.96
N ASP A 50 -8.37 -10.95 -10.00
CA ASP A 50 -8.32 -9.50 -9.97
C ASP A 50 -9.50 -8.92 -9.19
N LEU A 51 -9.33 -7.68 -8.71
CA LEU A 51 -10.45 -6.93 -8.16
C LEU A 51 -11.50 -6.68 -9.25
N PRO A 52 -12.80 -6.80 -8.93
CA PRO A 52 -13.86 -6.47 -9.88
C PRO A 52 -13.76 -5.02 -10.35
N GLU A 53 -14.34 -4.75 -11.52
CA GLU A 53 -14.50 -3.39 -11.98
C GLU A 53 -15.32 -2.56 -10.99
N ARG A 54 -15.09 -1.24 -10.97
CA ARG A 54 -15.66 -0.36 -9.95
C ARG A 54 -17.20 -0.39 -9.96
N ASP A 55 -17.81 -0.45 -11.13
CA ASP A 55 -19.25 -0.55 -11.31
C ASP A 55 -19.82 -1.84 -10.71
N VAL A 56 -19.13 -2.97 -10.84
CA VAL A 56 -19.49 -4.24 -10.18
C VAL A 56 -19.45 -4.09 -8.66
N ILE A 57 -18.39 -3.47 -8.12
CA ILE A 57 -18.27 -3.22 -6.66
C ILE A 57 -19.40 -2.32 -6.15
N ILE A 58 -19.78 -1.30 -6.94
CA ILE A 58 -20.92 -0.43 -6.61
C ILE A 58 -22.23 -1.25 -6.67
N GLY A 59 -22.41 -2.10 -7.67
CA GLY A 59 -23.58 -2.98 -7.81
C GLY A 59 -23.77 -3.91 -6.61
N ILE A 60 -22.68 -4.55 -6.15
CA ILE A 60 -22.67 -5.35 -4.91
C ILE A 60 -23.12 -4.50 -3.71
N GLY A 61 -22.61 -3.26 -3.59
CA GLY A 61 -23.02 -2.34 -2.53
C GLY A 61 -24.50 -1.95 -2.60
N GLN A 62 -25.06 -1.78 -3.80
CA GLN A 62 -26.48 -1.49 -3.99
C GLN A 62 -27.36 -2.67 -3.57
N GLU A 63 -26.97 -3.89 -3.95
CA GLU A 63 -27.69 -5.11 -3.62
C GLU A 63 -27.73 -5.36 -2.10
N LEU A 64 -26.61 -5.09 -1.42
CA LEU A 64 -26.47 -5.19 0.03
C LEU A 64 -27.09 -3.98 0.78
N GLY A 65 -27.65 -2.99 0.09
CA GLY A 65 -28.20 -1.78 0.70
C GLY A 65 -27.16 -0.93 1.45
N ALA A 66 -25.88 -1.02 1.06
CA ALA A 66 -24.79 -0.28 1.68
C ALA A 66 -24.71 1.17 1.17
N ASP A 67 -24.44 2.12 2.06
CA ASP A 67 -24.10 3.50 1.66
C ASP A 67 -22.67 3.60 1.11
N TYR A 68 -21.78 2.75 1.63
CA TYR A 68 -20.36 2.72 1.32
C TYR A 68 -19.83 1.30 1.18
N VAL A 69 -18.87 1.10 0.27
CA VAL A 69 -18.16 -0.17 0.10
C VAL A 69 -16.68 0.03 0.35
N MET A 70 -16.12 -0.76 1.28
CA MET A 70 -14.68 -0.88 1.48
C MET A 70 -14.17 -2.10 0.73
N TYR A 71 -13.15 -1.91 -0.10
CA TYR A 71 -12.52 -2.97 -0.86
C TYR A 71 -11.02 -2.70 -0.99
N GLY A 72 -10.23 -3.72 -1.29
CA GLY A 72 -8.79 -3.52 -1.41
C GLY A 72 -8.04 -4.70 -1.98
N SER A 73 -6.76 -4.44 -2.24
CA SER A 73 -5.82 -5.40 -2.82
C SER A 73 -4.51 -5.35 -2.07
N THR A 74 -3.80 -6.47 -2.06
CA THR A 74 -2.44 -6.52 -1.55
C THR A 74 -1.45 -6.71 -2.68
N LYS A 75 -0.40 -5.90 -2.68
CA LYS A 75 0.78 -6.11 -3.51
C LYS A 75 1.89 -6.68 -2.66
N VAL A 76 2.24 -7.95 -2.89
CA VAL A 76 3.34 -8.62 -2.21
C VAL A 76 4.67 -8.27 -2.89
N GLY A 77 5.67 -7.94 -2.09
CA GLY A 77 7.05 -7.72 -2.51
C GLY A 77 8.03 -8.57 -1.70
N GLU A 78 9.29 -8.56 -2.10
CA GLU A 78 10.35 -9.38 -1.51
C GLU A 78 10.60 -9.11 -0.02
N PHE A 79 10.44 -7.85 0.41
CA PHE A 79 10.74 -7.41 1.78
C PHE A 79 9.51 -6.90 2.52
N GLY A 80 8.33 -7.13 1.97
CA GLY A 80 7.11 -6.61 2.54
C GLY A 80 6.00 -6.44 1.53
N SER A 81 4.82 -6.12 2.05
CA SER A 81 3.59 -6.01 1.27
C SER A 81 2.98 -4.63 1.43
N ILE A 82 2.26 -4.21 0.40
CA ILE A 82 1.49 -2.97 0.41
C ILE A 82 0.02 -3.34 0.32
N LEU A 83 -0.70 -3.11 1.41
CA LEU A 83 -2.16 -3.19 1.44
C LEU A 83 -2.72 -1.85 0.95
N THR A 84 -3.57 -1.90 -0.07
CA THR A 84 -4.30 -0.71 -0.57
C THR A 84 -5.79 -0.95 -0.42
N GLY A 85 -6.44 -0.17 0.44
CA GLY A 85 -7.88 -0.14 0.61
C GLY A 85 -8.49 1.13 0.04
N LYS A 86 -9.70 1.05 -0.49
CA LYS A 86 -10.50 2.19 -0.93
C LYS A 86 -11.91 2.08 -0.37
N ILE A 87 -12.49 3.22 -0.04
CA ILE A 87 -13.90 3.33 0.35
C ILE A 87 -14.62 4.14 -0.72
N LEU A 88 -15.68 3.55 -1.30
CA LEU A 88 -16.54 4.19 -2.29
C LEU A 88 -17.87 4.56 -1.64
N SER A 89 -18.45 5.67 -2.09
CA SER A 89 -19.87 5.94 -1.90
C SER A 89 -20.67 5.23 -2.98
N VAL A 90 -21.61 4.38 -2.57
CA VAL A 90 -22.48 3.64 -3.51
C VAL A 90 -23.39 4.61 -4.28
N LYS A 91 -23.89 5.64 -3.59
CA LYS A 91 -24.77 6.66 -4.18
C LYS A 91 -24.10 7.50 -5.27
N SER A 92 -22.83 7.89 -5.08
CA SER A 92 -22.14 8.79 -6.01
C SER A 92 -21.13 8.08 -6.93
N GLY A 93 -20.73 6.85 -6.59
CA GLY A 93 -19.63 6.12 -7.22
C GLY A 93 -18.24 6.67 -6.92
N GLY A 94 -18.14 7.78 -6.16
CA GLY A 94 -16.88 8.44 -5.85
C GLY A 94 -16.09 7.72 -4.76
N THR A 95 -14.76 7.77 -4.86
CA THR A 95 -13.87 7.37 -3.77
C THR A 95 -13.85 8.44 -2.69
N ILE A 96 -14.25 8.08 -1.48
CA ILE A 96 -14.27 8.98 -0.32
C ILE A 96 -12.99 8.88 0.52
N SER A 97 -12.32 7.72 0.49
CA SER A 97 -11.09 7.50 1.23
C SER A 97 -10.23 6.44 0.56
N THR A 98 -8.91 6.57 0.72
CA THR A 98 -7.91 5.58 0.32
C THR A 98 -6.97 5.34 1.49
N ILE A 99 -6.75 4.07 1.80
CA ILE A 99 -5.88 3.59 2.87
C ILE A 99 -4.72 2.87 2.22
N GLN A 100 -3.50 3.19 2.65
CA GLN A 100 -2.31 2.47 2.23
C GLN A 100 -1.51 2.08 3.47
N ILE A 101 -1.32 0.77 3.66
CA ILE A 101 -0.56 0.21 4.78
C ILE A 101 0.63 -0.55 4.22
N ASN A 102 1.82 -0.18 4.68
CA ASN A 102 3.06 -0.83 4.31
C ASN A 102 3.46 -1.82 5.42
N ILE A 103 3.56 -3.09 5.07
CA ILE A 103 3.82 -4.19 5.98
C ILE A 103 5.23 -4.69 5.68
N LEU A 104 6.12 -4.63 6.67
CA LEU A 104 7.49 -5.10 6.53
C LEU A 104 7.54 -6.61 6.75
N ASP A 105 8.20 -7.34 5.85
CA ASP A 105 8.62 -8.71 6.12
C ASP A 105 9.86 -8.66 7.01
N VAL A 106 9.65 -8.81 8.31
CA VAL A 106 10.70 -8.70 9.32
C VAL A 106 11.79 -9.75 9.10
N VAL A 107 11.45 -10.97 8.66
CA VAL A 107 12.42 -12.05 8.48
C VAL A 107 13.33 -11.75 7.30
N ASN A 108 12.74 -11.42 6.14
CA ASN A 108 13.52 -11.09 4.95
C ASN A 108 14.32 -9.79 5.13
N ALA A 109 13.78 -8.80 5.87
CA ALA A 109 14.50 -7.59 6.22
C ALA A 109 15.71 -7.87 7.12
N LEU A 110 15.54 -8.70 8.15
CA LEU A 110 16.64 -9.10 9.04
C LEU A 110 17.69 -9.93 8.30
N ALA A 111 17.29 -10.82 7.39
CA ALA A 111 18.22 -11.58 6.57
C ALA A 111 19.08 -10.66 5.69
N ALA A 112 18.48 -9.64 5.05
CA ALA A 112 19.22 -8.67 4.25
C ALA A 112 20.23 -7.87 5.09
N GLU A 113 19.84 -7.41 6.28
CA GLU A 113 20.74 -6.71 7.20
C GLU A 113 21.88 -7.61 7.72
N SER A 114 21.58 -8.87 8.05
CA SER A 114 22.56 -9.86 8.50
C SER A 114 23.62 -10.15 7.43
N ASN A 115 23.18 -10.27 6.17
CA ASN A 115 24.08 -10.46 5.04
C ASN A 115 25.05 -9.28 4.92
N ILE A 116 24.57 -8.04 5.02
CA ILE A 116 25.42 -6.84 5.01
C ILE A 116 26.38 -6.82 6.20
N ALA A 117 25.89 -7.11 7.40
CA ALA A 117 26.69 -7.13 8.62
C ALA A 117 27.84 -8.15 8.53
N SER A 118 27.63 -9.28 7.86
CA SER A 118 28.67 -10.30 7.63
C SER A 118 29.90 -9.75 6.87
N TRP A 119 29.72 -8.81 5.93
CA TRP A 119 30.83 -8.15 5.23
C TRP A 119 31.56 -7.15 6.14
N ALA A 120 30.80 -6.43 6.97
CA ALA A 120 31.38 -5.49 7.93
C ALA A 120 32.27 -6.20 8.97
N ILE A 121 31.92 -7.42 9.38
CA ILE A 121 32.72 -8.23 10.33
C ILE A 121 34.13 -8.51 9.79
N ILE A 122 34.27 -8.76 8.49
CA ILE A 122 35.56 -9.05 7.85
C ILE A 122 36.26 -7.79 7.34
N GLY A 123 35.73 -6.60 7.60
CA GLY A 123 36.28 -5.32 7.14
C GLY A 123 36.20 -5.13 5.62
N ALA A 124 35.24 -5.77 4.95
CA ALA A 124 35.04 -5.69 3.52
C ALA A 124 33.78 -4.89 3.17
N ASP A 125 33.78 -4.26 2.00
CA ASP A 125 32.60 -3.58 1.48
C ASP A 125 31.58 -4.60 0.93
N PRO A 126 30.30 -4.50 1.31
CA PRO A 126 29.27 -5.38 0.79
C PRO A 126 29.00 -5.09 -0.70
N PRO A 127 28.70 -6.11 -1.52
CA PRO A 127 28.28 -5.93 -2.91
C PRO A 127 27.11 -4.96 -3.07
N ILE A 128 27.11 -4.20 -4.17
CA ILE A 128 26.06 -3.20 -4.50
C ILE A 128 24.65 -3.81 -4.48
N GLU A 129 24.52 -5.10 -4.82
CA GLU A 129 23.26 -5.84 -4.83
C GLU A 129 22.66 -5.96 -3.42
N LEU A 130 23.47 -6.31 -2.41
CA LEU A 130 23.02 -6.36 -1.02
C LEU A 130 22.58 -4.98 -0.53
N MET A 131 23.33 -3.94 -0.88
CA MET A 131 22.97 -2.55 -0.56
C MET A 131 21.69 -2.08 -1.28
N ARG A 132 21.39 -2.62 -2.47
CA ARG A 132 20.17 -2.31 -3.21
C ARG A 132 18.94 -2.90 -2.50
N ASN A 133 19.05 -4.12 -2.00
CA ASN A 133 17.99 -4.78 -1.24
C ASN A 133 17.62 -4.00 0.02
N ARG A 134 18.63 -3.53 0.77
CA ARG A 134 18.44 -2.63 1.92
C ARG A 134 17.66 -1.36 1.59
N ARG A 135 17.93 -0.71 0.44
CA ARG A 135 17.19 0.48 0.00
C ARG A 135 15.73 0.20 -0.37
N ASN A 136 15.41 -1.04 -0.73
CA ASN A 136 14.08 -1.44 -1.13
C ASN A 136 13.24 -1.99 0.05
N LEU A 137 13.82 -2.11 1.26
CA LEU A 137 13.13 -2.58 2.46
C LEU A 137 11.92 -1.71 2.84
N PHE A 138 12.02 -0.40 2.60
CA PHE A 138 10.93 0.52 2.88
C PHE A 138 10.32 1.00 1.55
N PRO A 139 8.98 0.97 1.41
CA PRO A 139 8.33 1.64 0.30
C PRO A 139 8.75 3.10 0.33
N LYS A 140 9.32 3.54 -0.79
CA LYS A 140 9.64 4.93 -1.03
C LYS A 140 8.36 5.73 -0.81
N HIS A 141 8.28 6.50 0.28
CA HIS A 141 7.20 7.47 0.48
C HIS A 141 6.98 8.26 -0.82
N PRO A 142 5.75 8.73 -1.11
CA PRO A 142 5.47 9.58 -2.28
C PRO A 142 6.34 10.87 -2.32
N SER A 143 7.10 11.16 -1.26
CA SER A 143 8.19 12.15 -1.25
C SER A 143 9.38 11.81 -2.16
N ASN A 144 9.42 10.63 -2.79
CA ASN A 144 10.39 10.28 -3.84
C ASN A 144 9.88 10.59 -5.26
N ILE A 145 8.97 11.55 -5.40
CA ILE A 145 8.84 12.35 -6.62
C ILE A 145 10.26 12.79 -7.00
N LYS A 146 10.72 12.41 -8.19
CA LYS A 146 11.85 13.08 -8.82
C LYS A 146 11.44 14.55 -8.92
N GLU A 147 12.09 15.44 -8.16
CA GLU A 147 12.03 16.86 -8.48
C GLU A 147 12.53 17.01 -9.92
N GLU A 148 11.61 17.17 -10.87
CA GLU A 148 11.99 17.70 -12.17
C GLU A 148 12.49 19.12 -11.92
N LYS A 149 13.79 19.31 -12.15
CA LYS A 149 14.46 20.60 -12.05
C LYS A 149 13.84 21.54 -13.07
N THR A 150 12.81 22.29 -12.68
CA THR A 150 12.21 23.30 -13.55
C THR A 150 12.99 24.62 -13.42
N PRO A 151 13.18 25.38 -14.51
CA PRO A 151 13.87 26.68 -14.48
C PRO A 151 13.26 27.65 -13.46
N LEU A 152 11.95 27.57 -13.25
CA LEU A 152 11.23 28.39 -12.27
C LEU A 152 11.61 28.03 -10.82
N GLY A 153 11.79 26.74 -10.50
CA GLY A 153 12.21 26.28 -9.18
C GLY A 153 13.63 26.69 -8.81
N ALA A 154 14.53 26.78 -9.80
CA ALA A 154 15.88 27.32 -9.60
C ALA A 154 15.85 28.83 -9.28
N LEU A 155 14.95 29.59 -9.92
CA LEU A 155 14.77 31.01 -9.65
C LEU A 155 14.26 31.27 -8.23
N TRP A 156 13.28 30.50 -7.75
CA TRP A 156 12.76 30.62 -6.38
C TRP A 156 13.81 30.37 -5.30
N ARG A 157 14.75 29.43 -5.52
CA ARG A 157 15.87 29.20 -4.58
C ARG A 157 16.88 30.35 -4.60
N SER A 158 17.00 31.06 -5.73
CA SER A 158 17.91 32.20 -5.87
C SER A 158 17.38 33.50 -5.24
N THR A 159 16.06 33.65 -5.09
CA THR A 159 15.43 34.90 -4.64
C THR A 159 15.18 34.98 -3.13
N VAL A 160 15.14 33.86 -2.41
CA VAL A 160 14.69 33.85 -0.99
C VAL A 160 15.82 34.12 0.01
N ALA A 161 17.10 34.00 -0.34
CA ALA A 161 18.21 34.46 0.50
C ALA A 161 19.51 34.69 -0.31
N PRO A 162 19.86 35.95 -0.66
CA PRO A 162 21.14 36.22 -1.31
C PRO A 162 22.29 35.96 -0.33
N GLY A 163 23.11 34.93 -0.56
CA GLY A 163 24.40 34.77 0.11
C GLY A 163 24.73 33.44 0.80
N TRP A 164 23.83 32.45 0.84
CA TRP A 164 24.17 31.10 1.35
C TRP A 164 24.20 30.07 0.22
N GLY A 165 25.39 29.85 -0.34
CA GLY A 165 25.81 28.60 -0.99
C GLY A 165 25.15 28.25 -2.32
N GLN A 166 25.70 28.77 -3.42
CA GLN A 166 25.54 28.19 -4.76
C GLN A 166 26.24 26.82 -4.81
N PHE A 167 25.49 25.73 -4.62
CA PHE A 167 26.02 24.38 -4.84
C PHE A 167 25.57 23.86 -6.22
N TYR A 168 26.51 23.76 -7.14
CA TYR A 168 26.35 22.98 -8.37
C TYR A 168 26.77 21.53 -8.07
N SER A 169 25.84 20.59 -8.21
CA SER A 169 26.19 19.17 -8.32
C SER A 169 26.66 18.90 -9.74
N ASN A 170 27.97 18.77 -9.93
CA ASN A 170 28.52 18.16 -11.13
C ASN A 170 28.68 16.66 -10.87
N LYS A 171 27.55 15.96 -11.00
CA LYS A 171 27.36 14.55 -11.34
C LYS A 171 25.86 14.27 -11.35
#